data_AF-A0A6N7PLG8-F1
#
_entry.id   AF-A0A6N7PLG8-F1
#
_cell.length_a   1.000
_cell.length_b   1.000
_cell.length_c   1.000
_cell.angle_alpha   90.00
_cell.angle_beta   90.00
_cell.angle_gamma   90.00
#
_symmetry.space_group_name_H-M   'P 1'
#
loop_
_entity.id
_entity.type
_entity.pdbx_description
1 polymer ?
#
loop_
_entity_poly.entity_id
_entity_poly.type
_entity_poly.pdbx_seq_one_letter_code
_entity_poly.pdbx_strand_id
1 'polypeptide(L)'
;MTSKPEDGRCVACGVDVPAGAPVCPRCGTSQRMEVCPHCGATAGATRDAELRFRCDVCGGPRVPLDRKKLRRSGKEVSALKRAELARKGRAKNRAAAVFTGVALAGTIGLLALYGLLGVIGVVNPGLGFVLVSLFTAGPLAALGAWFVARSRARGKEIEPALDEAWISVAADVASQIEGPVTARKLAEAMPIAEPQAEELLALLEAHEIVRNDGSLSRLRIGASPDKPDLAAMEAEAEAEAEAEARAPGVTREKL
;
A
#
# COMPACT_ATOMS: atom_id res chain seq x y z
N MET A 1 -7.43 -27.07 33.86
CA MET A 1 -7.74 -28.11 32.87
C MET A 1 -7.35 -27.59 31.49
N THR A 2 -6.16 -27.93 31.01
CA THR A 2 -5.67 -27.55 29.68
C THR A 2 -6.07 -28.65 28.70
N SER A 3 -7.10 -28.41 27.88
CA SER A 3 -7.43 -29.28 26.75
C SER A 3 -6.21 -29.36 25.83
N LYS A 4 -5.70 -30.57 25.57
CA LYS A 4 -4.64 -30.81 24.60
C LYS A 4 -5.10 -30.24 23.25
N PRO A 5 -4.35 -29.32 22.63
CA PRO A 5 -4.75 -28.76 21.35
C PRO A 5 -4.74 -29.89 20.31
N GLU A 6 -5.87 -30.10 19.63
CA GLU A 6 -6.00 -31.18 18.65
C GLU A 6 -5.05 -30.93 17.47
N ASP A 7 -4.29 -31.94 17.09
CA ASP A 7 -3.45 -31.89 15.89
C ASP A 7 -4.34 -31.70 14.66
N GLY A 8 -4.05 -30.66 13.88
CA GLY A 8 -4.81 -30.35 12.68
C GLY A 8 -4.14 -30.94 11.45
N ARG A 9 -4.90 -31.40 10.45
CA ARG A 9 -4.32 -31.75 9.14
C ARG A 9 -4.17 -30.52 8.27
N CYS A 10 -3.04 -30.43 7.55
CA CYS A 10 -2.83 -29.38 6.58
C CYS A 10 -3.89 -29.46 5.47
N VAL A 11 -4.61 -28.36 5.26
CA VAL A 11 -5.64 -28.25 4.23
C VAL A 11 -5.13 -28.43 2.79
N ALA A 12 -3.84 -28.19 2.54
CA ALA A 12 -3.25 -28.33 1.21
C ALA A 12 -2.68 -29.73 0.94
N CYS A 13 -1.90 -30.29 1.88
CA CYS A 13 -1.18 -31.56 1.64
C CYS A 13 -1.64 -32.73 2.52
N GLY A 14 -2.61 -32.52 3.43
CA GLY A 14 -3.20 -33.56 4.27
C GLY A 14 -2.34 -34.07 5.42
N VAL A 15 -1.09 -33.59 5.57
CA VAL A 15 -0.18 -34.02 6.65
C VAL A 15 -0.57 -33.41 7.98
N ASP A 16 -0.40 -34.17 9.06
CA ASP A 16 -0.60 -33.68 10.43
C ASP A 16 0.34 -32.50 10.73
N VAL A 17 -0.25 -31.42 11.20
CA VAL A 17 0.43 -30.18 11.55
C VAL A 17 0.32 -30.03 13.07
N PRO A 18 1.46 -29.84 13.77
CA PRO A 18 1.45 -29.62 15.21
C PRO A 18 0.48 -28.51 15.57
N ALA A 19 -0.33 -28.73 16.60
CA ALA A 19 -1.35 -27.77 16.95
C ALA A 19 -0.75 -26.38 17.24
N GLY A 20 -1.32 -25.35 16.63
CA GLY A 20 -0.82 -23.97 16.72
C GLY A 20 0.33 -23.62 15.77
N ALA A 21 0.85 -24.56 14.97
CA ALA A 21 1.86 -24.20 13.98
C ALA A 21 1.25 -23.29 12.88
N PRO A 22 1.83 -22.10 12.62
CA PRO A 22 1.25 -21.13 11.70
C PRO A 22 1.33 -21.59 10.24
N VAL A 23 2.28 -22.49 9.93
CA VAL A 23 2.56 -23.04 8.60
C VAL A 23 2.79 -24.54 8.68
N CYS A 24 2.43 -25.26 7.62
CA CYS A 24 2.72 -26.69 7.51
C CYS A 24 4.23 -26.90 7.30
N PRO A 25 4.91 -27.76 8.08
CA PRO A 25 6.34 -28.01 7.93
C PRO A 25 6.70 -28.71 6.61
N ARG A 26 5.75 -29.41 5.97
CA ARG A 26 5.99 -30.13 4.72
C ARG A 26 5.82 -29.27 3.47
N CYS A 27 4.76 -28.46 3.41
CA CYS A 27 4.42 -27.70 2.20
C CYS A 27 4.44 -26.18 2.38
N GLY A 28 4.70 -25.68 3.58
CA GLY A 28 4.73 -24.25 3.88
C GLY A 28 3.36 -23.55 3.91
N THR A 29 2.25 -24.25 3.61
CA THR A 29 0.92 -23.63 3.58
C THR A 29 0.50 -23.15 4.97
N SER A 30 0.02 -21.91 5.05
CA SER A 30 -0.53 -21.34 6.29
C SER A 30 -1.73 -22.15 6.80
N GLN A 31 -1.76 -22.43 8.09
CA GLN A 31 -2.93 -23.04 8.73
C GLN A 31 -4.00 -22.00 9.10
N ARG A 32 -3.68 -20.70 9.01
CA ARG A 32 -4.58 -19.58 9.29
C ARG A 32 -5.27 -19.14 8.00
N MET A 33 -6.26 -19.93 7.61
CA MET A 33 -7.07 -19.68 6.42
C MET A 33 -8.20 -18.70 6.77
N GLU A 34 -8.21 -17.54 6.12
CA GLU A 34 -9.36 -16.62 6.18
C GLU A 34 -9.61 -16.00 4.81
N VAL A 35 -10.81 -15.47 4.62
CA VAL A 35 -11.24 -14.85 3.38
C VAL A 35 -10.45 -13.56 3.16
N CYS A 36 -9.72 -13.48 2.05
CA CYS A 36 -8.99 -12.29 1.67
C CYS A 36 -9.97 -11.15 1.30
N PRO A 37 -9.89 -9.96 1.93
CA PRO A 37 -10.77 -8.84 1.59
C PRO A 37 -10.52 -8.27 0.18
N HIS A 38 -9.39 -8.61 -0.44
CA HIS A 38 -9.02 -8.11 -1.77
C HIS A 38 -9.52 -9.00 -2.91
N CYS A 39 -9.40 -10.33 -2.79
CA CYS A 39 -9.77 -11.26 -3.87
C CYS A 39 -10.89 -12.24 -3.49
N GLY A 40 -11.37 -12.25 -2.24
CA GLY A 40 -12.38 -13.19 -1.76
C GLY A 40 -11.90 -14.63 -1.57
N ALA A 41 -10.66 -14.97 -1.94
CA ALA A 41 -10.12 -16.31 -1.75
C ALA A 41 -9.86 -16.60 -0.26
N THR A 42 -10.23 -17.80 0.19
CA THR A 42 -9.82 -18.32 1.50
C THR A 42 -8.37 -18.76 1.42
N ALA A 43 -7.47 -17.97 1.99
CA ALA A 43 -6.03 -18.16 1.84
C ALA A 43 -5.28 -17.83 3.14
N GLY A 44 -4.03 -18.24 3.20
CA GLY A 44 -3.08 -17.78 4.21
C GLY A 44 -2.64 -16.33 4.01
N ALA A 45 -1.82 -15.87 4.94
CA ALA A 45 -1.07 -14.62 4.82
C ALA A 45 0.40 -14.89 5.16
N THR A 46 1.29 -14.50 4.26
CA THR A 46 2.74 -14.59 4.44
C THR A 46 3.32 -13.20 4.70
N ARG A 47 4.37 -13.12 5.54
CA ARG A 47 5.08 -11.86 5.77
C ARG A 47 5.70 -11.36 4.47
N ASP A 48 5.61 -10.05 4.26
CA ASP A 48 6.16 -9.36 3.09
C ASP A 48 6.94 -8.13 3.56
N ALA A 49 8.12 -7.91 2.97
CA ALA A 49 9.01 -6.83 3.38
C ALA A 49 8.44 -5.43 3.11
N GLU A 50 7.53 -5.29 2.14
CA GLU A 50 6.92 -4.02 1.76
C GLU A 50 5.50 -3.88 2.30
N LEU A 51 4.71 -4.97 2.30
CA LEU A 51 3.29 -4.93 2.69
C LEU A 51 3.00 -5.36 4.14
N ARG A 52 4.04 -5.70 4.92
CA ARG A 52 3.97 -6.40 6.22
C ARG A 52 3.45 -7.83 6.08
N PHE A 53 2.26 -8.00 5.49
CA PHE A 53 1.70 -9.30 5.12
C PHE A 53 0.96 -9.21 3.79
N ARG A 54 1.02 -10.30 3.02
CA ARG A 54 0.33 -10.44 1.74
C ARG A 54 -0.52 -11.72 1.70
N CYS A 55 -1.60 -11.69 0.93
CA CYS A 55 -2.37 -12.88 0.62
C CYS A 55 -1.56 -13.84 -0.26
N ASP A 56 -1.55 -15.13 0.09
CA ASP A 56 -0.80 -16.15 -0.66
C ASP A 56 -1.38 -16.43 -2.06
N VAL A 57 -2.62 -16.02 -2.32
CA VAL A 57 -3.31 -16.22 -3.62
C VAL A 57 -3.15 -15.00 -4.54
N CYS A 58 -3.60 -13.82 -4.10
CA CYS A 58 -3.56 -12.63 -4.96
C CYS A 58 -2.31 -11.76 -4.78
N GLY A 59 -1.50 -12.01 -3.75
CA GLY A 59 -0.32 -11.20 -3.42
C GLY A 59 -0.62 -9.79 -2.92
N GLY A 60 -1.89 -9.42 -2.72
CA GLY A 60 -2.30 -8.11 -2.20
C GLY A 60 -2.10 -7.98 -0.68
N PRO A 61 -2.05 -6.75 -0.15
CA PRO A 61 -1.84 -6.49 1.27
C PRO A 61 -3.00 -7.01 2.10
N ARG A 62 -2.67 -7.50 3.30
CA ARG A 62 -3.66 -8.06 4.22
C ARG A 62 -3.22 -7.90 5.66
N VAL A 63 -4.16 -7.68 6.56
CA VAL A 63 -3.93 -7.80 8.02
C VAL A 63 -4.37 -9.19 8.46
N PRO A 64 -3.52 -10.04 9.06
CA PRO A 64 -3.92 -11.37 9.56
C PRO A 64 -4.69 -11.26 10.89
N LEU A 65 -5.64 -12.17 11.15
CA LEU A 65 -6.26 -12.34 12.48
C LEU A 65 -6.00 -13.78 12.97
N ASP A 66 -5.98 -14.00 14.29
CA ASP A 66 -5.75 -15.34 14.87
C ASP A 66 -7.07 -16.06 15.20
N ARG A 67 -8.14 -15.31 15.48
CA ARG A 67 -9.38 -15.87 16.01
C ARG A 67 -10.44 -16.01 14.92
N LYS A 68 -10.84 -17.26 14.65
CA LYS A 68 -11.97 -17.62 13.75
C LYS A 68 -13.29 -16.90 14.08
N LYS A 69 -13.44 -16.37 15.30
CA LYS A 69 -14.66 -15.68 15.75
C LYS A 69 -14.66 -14.17 15.46
N LEU A 70 -13.51 -13.57 15.12
CA LEU A 70 -13.43 -12.15 14.83
C LEU A 70 -13.96 -11.88 13.42
N ARG A 71 -14.94 -10.99 13.33
CA ARG A 71 -15.50 -10.53 12.06
C ARG A 71 -14.84 -9.22 11.66
N ARG A 72 -14.58 -9.05 10.37
CA ARG A 72 -14.08 -7.79 9.80
C ARG A 72 -15.25 -6.93 9.37
N SER A 73 -15.17 -5.61 9.59
CA SER A 73 -16.17 -4.68 9.06
C SER A 73 -16.00 -4.41 7.57
N GLY A 74 -14.80 -4.64 7.01
CA GLY A 74 -14.46 -4.31 5.64
C GLY A 74 -14.05 -2.84 5.43
N LYS A 75 -14.00 -2.03 6.50
CA LYS A 75 -13.53 -0.64 6.44
C LYS A 75 -12.07 -0.53 5.97
N GLU A 76 -11.27 -1.56 6.21
CA GLU A 76 -9.87 -1.61 5.83
C GLU A 76 -9.65 -1.76 4.32
N VAL A 77 -10.66 -2.20 3.56
CA VAL A 77 -10.49 -2.60 2.15
C VAL A 77 -10.05 -1.42 1.26
N SER A 78 -10.56 -0.22 1.50
CA SER A 78 -10.19 0.98 0.73
C SER A 78 -8.72 1.36 0.94
N ALA A 79 -8.25 1.33 2.20
CA ALA A 79 -6.86 1.58 2.57
C ALA A 79 -5.92 0.51 2.00
N LEU A 80 -6.28 -0.77 2.10
CA LEU A 80 -5.53 -1.88 1.48
C LEU A 80 -5.43 -1.74 -0.05
N LYS A 81 -6.52 -1.33 -0.72
CA LYS A 81 -6.51 -1.06 -2.17
C LYS A 81 -5.58 0.10 -2.53
N ARG A 82 -5.55 1.17 -1.73
CA ARG A 82 -4.62 2.30 -1.95
C ARG A 82 -3.16 1.85 -1.82
N ALA A 83 -2.83 1.07 -0.80
CA ALA A 83 -1.50 0.50 -0.63
C ALA A 83 -1.10 -0.38 -1.84
N GLU A 84 -2.02 -1.21 -2.34
CA GLU A 84 -1.77 -2.05 -3.52
C GLU A 84 -1.57 -1.24 -4.80
N LEU A 85 -2.37 -0.19 -5.01
CA LEU A 85 -2.23 0.71 -6.15
C LEU A 85 -0.90 1.46 -6.11
N ALA A 86 -0.48 1.92 -4.92
CA ALA A 86 0.83 2.55 -4.72
C ALA A 86 1.98 1.58 -5.02
N ARG A 87 1.90 0.33 -4.54
CA ARG A 87 2.88 -0.74 -4.85
C ARG A 87 2.97 -1.03 -6.34
N LYS A 88 1.84 -1.26 -7.01
CA LYS A 88 1.79 -1.50 -8.47
C LYS A 88 2.34 -0.31 -9.25
N GLY A 89 1.99 0.91 -8.86
CA GLY A 89 2.51 2.14 -9.44
C GLY A 89 4.03 2.26 -9.29
N ARG A 90 4.57 1.94 -8.11
CA ARG A 90 6.01 1.88 -7.86
C ARG A 90 6.70 0.84 -8.75
N ALA A 91 6.17 -0.37 -8.84
CA ALA A 91 6.71 -1.43 -9.69
C ALA A 91 6.72 -1.01 -11.18
N LYS A 92 5.63 -0.42 -11.67
CA LYS A 92 5.55 0.11 -13.04
C LYS A 92 6.60 1.19 -13.29
N ASN A 93 6.77 2.13 -12.37
CA ASN A 93 7.76 3.21 -12.50
C ASN A 93 9.20 2.68 -12.42
N ARG A 94 9.46 1.65 -11.61
CA ARG A 94 10.77 0.98 -11.59
C ARG A 94 11.05 0.26 -12.91
N ALA A 95 10.08 -0.46 -13.46
CA ALA A 95 10.22 -1.09 -14.76
C ALA A 95 10.50 -0.05 -15.86
N ALA A 96 9.73 1.04 -15.88
CA ALA A 96 9.95 2.16 -16.81
C ALA A 96 11.35 2.77 -16.66
N ALA A 97 11.82 2.99 -15.42
CA ALA A 97 13.17 3.47 -15.15
C ALA A 97 14.26 2.52 -15.69
N VAL A 98 14.08 1.20 -15.52
CA VAL A 98 15.01 0.19 -16.05
C VAL A 98 15.02 0.24 -17.59
N PHE A 99 13.86 0.27 -18.24
CA PHE A 99 13.78 0.38 -19.70
C PHE A 99 14.45 1.66 -20.21
N THR A 100 14.21 2.82 -19.57
CA THR A 100 14.89 4.07 -19.92
C THR A 100 16.40 4.00 -19.69
N GLY A 101 16.84 3.30 -18.65
CA GLY A 101 18.27 3.09 -18.37
C GLY A 101 18.96 2.23 -19.43
N VAL A 102 18.32 1.14 -19.86
CA VAL A 102 18.81 0.28 -20.96
C VAL A 102 18.86 1.07 -22.27
N ALA A 103 17.82 1.85 -22.58
CA ALA A 103 17.80 2.70 -23.77
C ALA A 103 18.92 3.75 -23.73
N LEU A 104 19.12 4.41 -22.59
CA LEU A 104 20.19 5.38 -22.39
C LEU A 104 21.57 4.72 -22.56
N ALA A 105 21.81 3.56 -21.95
CA ALA A 105 23.06 2.81 -22.11
C ALA A 105 23.32 2.43 -23.57
N GLY A 106 22.28 2.00 -24.30
CA GLY A 106 22.36 1.74 -25.74
C GLY A 106 22.73 2.98 -26.55
N THR A 107 22.09 4.14 -26.26
CA THR A 107 22.43 5.41 -26.93
C THR A 107 23.86 5.83 -26.64
N ILE A 108 24.33 5.74 -25.39
CA ILE A 108 25.71 6.05 -25.02
C ILE A 108 26.69 5.11 -25.72
N GLY A 109 26.38 3.81 -25.80
CA GLY A 109 27.21 2.82 -26.51
C GLY A 109 27.35 3.12 -28.00
N LEU A 110 26.24 3.48 -28.67
CA LEU A 110 26.27 3.89 -30.08
C LEU A 110 27.06 5.19 -30.30
N LEU A 111 26.86 6.18 -29.42
CA LEU A 111 27.62 7.43 -29.46
C LEU A 111 29.11 7.17 -29.25
N ALA A 112 29.49 6.30 -28.30
CA ALA A 112 30.88 5.93 -28.06
C ALA A 112 31.50 5.24 -29.29
N LEU A 113 30.78 4.32 -29.94
CA LEU A 113 31.22 3.68 -31.17
C LEU A 113 31.41 4.69 -32.31
N TYR A 114 30.47 5.62 -32.49
CA TYR A 114 30.57 6.67 -33.51
C TYR A 114 31.75 7.60 -33.23
N GLY A 115 31.95 8.00 -31.96
CA GLY A 115 33.12 8.78 -31.55
C GLY A 115 34.43 8.05 -31.85
N LEU A 116 34.50 6.74 -31.59
CA LEU A 116 35.66 5.91 -31.92
C LEU A 116 35.94 5.86 -33.43
N LEU A 117 34.90 5.66 -34.26
CA LEU A 117 35.04 5.73 -35.73
C LEU A 117 35.51 7.12 -36.19
N GLY A 118 35.08 8.16 -35.46
CA GLY A 118 35.55 9.52 -35.67
C GLY A 118 37.06 9.69 -35.44
N VAL A 119 37.59 9.10 -34.36
CA VAL A 119 39.02 9.12 -34.04
C VAL A 119 39.86 8.40 -35.08
N ILE A 120 39.35 7.33 -35.68
CA ILE A 120 40.03 6.56 -36.74
C ILE A 120 40.00 7.31 -38.10
N GLY A 121 39.35 8.48 -38.17
CA GLY A 121 39.27 9.29 -39.38
C GLY A 121 38.25 8.77 -40.40
N VAL A 122 37.41 7.80 -40.01
CA VAL A 122 36.33 7.27 -40.86
C VAL A 122 35.18 8.30 -40.96
N VAL A 123 35.00 9.11 -39.91
CA VAL A 123 33.96 10.14 -39.81
C VAL A 123 34.55 11.37 -39.11
N ASN A 124 34.00 12.57 -39.30
CA ASN A 124 34.42 13.76 -38.55
C ASN A 124 33.38 14.09 -37.47
N PRO A 125 33.62 13.77 -36.18
CA PRO A 125 32.70 14.09 -35.10
C PRO A 125 32.81 15.59 -34.76
N GLY A 126 32.25 16.42 -35.63
CA GLY A 126 32.17 17.86 -35.40
C GLY A 126 31.21 18.22 -34.25
N LEU A 127 31.05 19.52 -33.98
CA LEU A 127 30.14 20.07 -32.97
C LEU A 127 28.71 19.48 -33.05
N GLY A 128 28.25 19.13 -34.26
CA GLY A 128 26.95 18.47 -34.48
C GLY A 128 26.79 17.16 -33.70
N PHE A 129 27.85 16.37 -33.51
CA PHE A 129 27.78 15.13 -32.73
C PHE A 129 27.50 15.38 -31.24
N VAL A 130 28.12 16.42 -30.67
CA VAL A 130 27.90 16.82 -29.27
C VAL A 130 26.47 17.34 -29.07
N LEU A 131 25.94 18.10 -30.04
CA LEU A 131 24.57 18.56 -29.98
C LEU A 131 23.58 17.39 -30.10
N VAL A 132 23.78 16.49 -31.07
CA VAL A 132 22.93 15.30 -31.24
C VAL A 132 22.96 14.41 -29.99
N SER A 133 24.14 14.19 -29.39
CA SER A 133 24.25 13.39 -28.16
C SER A 133 23.52 14.04 -26.99
N LEU A 134 23.66 15.35 -26.80
CA LEU A 134 22.97 16.09 -25.75
C LEU A 134 21.45 16.06 -25.93
N PHE A 135 20.95 16.30 -27.15
CA PHE A 135 19.52 16.31 -27.46
C PHE A 135 18.86 14.92 -27.42
N THR A 136 19.65 13.84 -27.50
CA THR A 136 19.13 12.46 -27.43
C THR A 136 19.27 11.87 -26.03
N ALA A 137 20.47 11.90 -25.45
CA ALA A 137 20.75 11.32 -24.14
C ALA A 137 20.15 12.16 -22.99
N GLY A 138 20.11 13.48 -23.14
CA GLY A 138 19.59 14.40 -22.13
C GLY A 138 18.13 14.11 -21.75
N PRO A 139 17.18 14.10 -22.71
CA PRO A 139 15.78 13.79 -22.43
C PRO A 139 15.57 12.38 -21.87
N LEU A 140 16.33 11.38 -22.33
CA LEU A 140 16.26 10.01 -21.80
C LEU A 140 16.71 9.94 -20.34
N ALA A 141 17.80 10.62 -19.99
CA ALA A 141 18.29 10.70 -18.62
C ALA A 141 17.28 11.43 -17.71
N ALA A 142 16.72 12.54 -18.17
CA ALA A 142 15.70 13.29 -17.44
C ALA A 142 14.43 12.44 -17.19
N LEU A 143 13.96 11.72 -18.21
CA LEU A 143 12.82 10.83 -18.10
C LEU A 143 13.08 9.67 -17.13
N GLY A 144 14.27 9.07 -17.19
CA GLY A 144 14.68 8.04 -16.23
C GLY A 144 14.71 8.55 -14.79
N ALA A 145 15.28 9.73 -14.57
CA ALA A 145 15.28 10.38 -13.26
C ALA A 145 13.85 10.67 -12.75
N TRP A 146 12.96 11.12 -13.64
CA TRP A 146 11.54 11.34 -13.32
C TRP A 146 10.83 10.06 -12.88
N PHE A 147 11.02 8.94 -13.59
CA PHE A 147 10.45 7.65 -13.18
C PHE A 147 10.97 7.17 -11.83
N VAL A 148 12.27 7.36 -11.55
CA VAL A 148 12.86 7.03 -10.25
C VAL A 148 12.25 7.90 -9.14
N ALA A 149 12.14 9.21 -9.36
CA ALA A 149 11.52 10.14 -8.42
C ALA A 149 10.06 9.77 -8.14
N ARG A 150 9.28 9.45 -9.18
CA ARG A 150 7.88 9.04 -9.05
C ARG A 150 7.70 7.68 -8.39
N SER A 151 8.63 6.74 -8.60
CA SER A 151 8.69 5.48 -7.84
C SER A 151 8.91 5.73 -6.35
N ARG A 152 9.82 6.66 -5.98
CA ARG A 152 10.06 7.01 -4.57
C ARG A 152 8.85 7.69 -3.95
N ALA A 153 8.20 8.61 -4.65
CA ALA A 153 6.97 9.25 -4.19
C ALA A 153 5.87 8.23 -3.88
N ARG A 154 5.63 7.26 -4.78
CA ARG A 154 4.66 6.17 -4.54
C ARG A 154 5.03 5.28 -3.36
N GLY A 155 6.33 5.06 -3.12
CA GLY A 155 6.78 4.30 -1.95
C GLY A 155 6.35 4.94 -0.63
N LYS A 156 6.26 6.27 -0.55
CA LYS A 156 5.82 7.01 0.64
C LYS A 156 4.31 6.90 0.91
N GLU A 157 3.52 6.48 -0.08
CA GLU A 157 2.06 6.32 0.04
C GLU A 157 1.68 4.93 0.59
N ILE A 158 2.58 3.95 0.55
CA ILE A 158 2.28 2.55 0.92
C ILE A 158 2.09 2.43 2.42
N GLU A 159 3.06 2.90 3.20
CA GLU A 159 3.07 2.80 4.67
C GLU A 159 1.85 3.46 5.33
N PRO A 160 1.49 4.74 5.06
CA PRO A 160 0.31 5.35 5.69
C PRO A 160 -1.00 4.66 5.29
N ALA A 161 -1.11 4.15 4.06
CA ALA A 161 -2.27 3.38 3.64
C ALA A 161 -2.36 2.02 4.34
N LEU A 162 -1.23 1.39 4.65
CA LEU A 162 -1.20 0.19 5.49
C LEU A 162 -1.57 0.53 6.93
N ASP A 163 -1.01 1.59 7.51
CA ASP A 163 -1.32 1.98 8.90
C ASP A 163 -2.82 2.24 9.10
N GLU A 164 -3.46 2.94 8.18
CA GLU A 164 -4.91 3.15 8.22
C GLU A 164 -5.69 1.82 8.16
N ALA A 165 -5.25 0.87 7.33
CA ALA A 165 -5.83 -0.47 7.28
C ALA A 165 -5.62 -1.24 8.60
N TRP A 166 -4.46 -1.10 9.23
CA TRP A 166 -4.16 -1.73 10.51
C TRP A 166 -4.96 -1.13 11.67
N ILE A 167 -5.10 0.20 11.71
CA ILE A 167 -5.91 0.92 12.72
C ILE A 167 -7.38 0.53 12.60
N SER A 168 -7.93 0.49 11.38
CA SER A 168 -9.33 0.10 11.16
C SER A 168 -9.60 -1.34 11.59
N VAL A 169 -8.70 -2.28 11.28
CA VAL A 169 -8.83 -3.67 11.76
C VAL A 169 -8.65 -3.75 13.28
N ALA A 170 -7.69 -3.02 13.86
CA ALA A 170 -7.47 -3.01 15.29
C ALA A 170 -8.68 -2.46 16.06
N ALA A 171 -9.34 -1.42 15.52
CA ALA A 171 -10.59 -0.89 16.06
C ALA A 171 -11.73 -1.93 16.03
N ASP A 172 -11.88 -2.66 14.91
CA ASP A 172 -12.86 -3.75 14.80
C ASP A 172 -12.58 -4.87 15.80
N VAL A 173 -11.31 -5.26 15.97
CA VAL A 173 -10.89 -6.29 16.92
C VAL A 173 -11.13 -5.82 18.36
N ALA A 174 -10.73 -4.60 18.70
CA ALA A 174 -10.97 -3.99 20.01
C ALA A 174 -12.47 -3.97 20.34
N SER A 175 -13.33 -3.68 19.37
CA SER A 175 -14.79 -3.68 19.54
C SER A 175 -15.40 -5.04 19.88
N GLN A 176 -14.68 -6.12 19.59
CA GLN A 176 -15.11 -7.51 19.77
C GLN A 176 -14.43 -8.20 20.96
N ILE A 177 -13.47 -7.55 21.61
CA ILE A 177 -12.81 -8.08 22.81
C ILE A 177 -13.70 -7.77 24.03
N GLU A 178 -14.02 -8.81 24.79
CA GLU A 178 -14.73 -8.64 26.06
C GLU A 178 -13.76 -8.15 27.16
N GLY A 179 -14.22 -7.14 27.91
CA GLY A 179 -13.47 -6.49 28.99
C GLY A 179 -12.45 -5.45 28.50
N PRO A 180 -11.47 -5.07 29.34
CA PRO A 180 -10.48 -4.07 28.97
C PRO A 180 -9.60 -4.58 27.82
N VAL A 181 -9.38 -3.72 26.83
CA VAL A 181 -8.47 -3.96 25.70
C VAL A 181 -7.04 -3.73 26.18
N THR A 182 -6.25 -4.79 26.21
CA THR A 182 -4.83 -4.73 26.59
C THR A 182 -3.96 -5.07 25.38
N ALA A 183 -2.72 -4.56 25.36
CA ALA A 183 -1.76 -4.84 24.29
C ALA A 183 -1.57 -6.35 24.06
N ARG A 184 -1.47 -7.14 25.12
CA ARG A 184 -1.42 -8.61 25.05
C ARG A 184 -2.63 -9.23 24.34
N LYS A 185 -3.86 -8.84 24.71
CA LYS A 185 -5.08 -9.35 24.06
C LYS A 185 -5.14 -8.97 22.59
N LEU A 186 -4.69 -7.76 22.25
CA LEU A 186 -4.64 -7.27 20.88
C LEU A 186 -3.56 -8.01 20.06
N ALA A 187 -2.38 -8.24 20.64
CA ALA A 187 -1.28 -9.01 20.04
C ALA A 187 -1.70 -10.45 19.72
N GLU A 188 -2.39 -11.11 20.67
CA GLU A 188 -2.97 -12.44 20.48
C GLU A 188 -4.06 -12.47 19.40
N ALA A 189 -4.77 -11.36 19.17
CA ALA A 189 -5.84 -11.29 18.17
C ALA A 189 -5.32 -10.98 16.75
N MET A 190 -4.26 -10.17 16.62
CA MET A 190 -3.74 -9.64 15.34
C MET A 190 -2.39 -10.26 14.91
N PRO A 191 -2.17 -11.55 15.20
CA PRO A 191 -0.87 -12.17 15.47
C PRO A 191 0.38 -11.28 15.26
N ILE A 192 0.54 -10.24 16.09
CA ILE A 192 1.67 -9.29 16.10
C ILE A 192 2.45 -9.40 17.41
N ALA A 193 3.64 -8.78 17.43
CA ALA A 193 4.42 -8.66 18.65
C ALA A 193 3.74 -7.69 19.63
N GLU A 194 3.87 -7.95 20.94
CA GLU A 194 3.28 -7.10 21.98
C GLU A 194 3.70 -5.62 21.91
N PRO A 195 4.97 -5.25 21.65
CA PRO A 195 5.36 -3.84 21.49
C PRO A 195 4.63 -3.15 20.32
N GLN A 196 4.35 -3.88 19.25
CA GLN A 196 3.59 -3.36 18.11
C GLN A 196 2.10 -3.20 18.45
N ALA A 197 1.57 -4.09 19.30
CA ALA A 197 0.20 -3.94 19.80
C ALA A 197 0.07 -2.76 20.77
N GLU A 198 1.09 -2.44 21.56
CA GLU A 198 1.15 -1.24 22.39
C GLU A 198 1.11 0.04 21.53
N GLU A 199 1.91 0.09 20.46
CA GLU A 199 1.90 1.21 19.52
C GLU A 199 0.52 1.39 18.86
N LEU A 200 -0.10 0.30 18.41
CA LEU A 200 -1.46 0.35 17.86
C LEU A 200 -2.50 0.79 18.90
N LEU A 201 -2.35 0.37 20.16
CA LEU A 201 -3.23 0.80 21.24
C LEU A 201 -3.09 2.30 21.50
N ALA A 202 -1.87 2.83 21.54
CA ALA A 202 -1.61 4.27 21.65
C ALA A 202 -2.20 5.07 20.47
N LEU A 203 -2.12 4.53 19.25
CA LEU A 203 -2.77 5.14 18.08
C LEU A 203 -4.30 5.10 18.19
N LEU A 204 -4.89 4.00 18.67
CA LEU A 204 -6.33 3.91 18.90
C LEU A 204 -6.81 4.87 19.99
N GLU A 205 -6.00 5.09 21.04
CA GLU A 205 -6.24 6.10 22.07
C GLU A 205 -6.18 7.52 21.51
N ALA A 206 -5.17 7.81 20.68
CA ALA A 206 -5.05 9.10 20.00
C ALA A 206 -6.22 9.40 19.05
N HIS A 207 -6.84 8.37 18.48
CA HIS A 207 -8.06 8.48 17.66
C HIS A 207 -9.37 8.44 18.47
N GLU A 208 -9.29 8.51 19.81
CA GLU A 208 -10.43 8.43 20.74
C GLU A 208 -11.31 7.18 20.58
N ILE A 209 -10.76 6.10 20.01
CA ILE A 209 -11.47 4.83 19.83
C ILE A 209 -11.45 4.04 21.14
N VAL A 210 -10.32 4.07 21.85
CA VAL A 210 -10.09 3.44 23.15
C VAL A 210 -9.74 4.53 24.17
N ARG A 211 -10.22 4.41 25.40
CA ARG A 211 -9.85 5.29 26.51
C ARG A 211 -8.69 4.70 27.31
N ASN A 212 -7.98 5.53 28.10
CA ASN A 212 -6.85 5.10 28.95
C ASN A 212 -7.17 3.94 29.93
N ASP A 213 -8.44 3.69 30.22
CA ASP A 213 -8.88 2.55 31.05
C ASP A 213 -9.08 1.25 30.25
N GLY A 214 -8.75 1.26 28.95
CA GLY A 214 -8.97 0.17 28.02
C GLY A 214 -10.45 -0.04 27.65
N SER A 215 -11.35 0.87 28.06
CA SER A 215 -12.74 0.84 27.64
C SER A 215 -12.89 1.46 26.25
N LEU A 216 -13.78 0.89 25.45
CA LEU A 216 -14.14 1.48 24.17
C LEU A 216 -14.85 2.79 24.43
N SER A 217 -14.40 3.86 23.78
CA SER A 217 -15.17 5.08 23.71
C SER A 217 -16.44 4.73 22.93
N ARG A 218 -17.54 4.50 23.65
CA ARG A 218 -18.86 4.59 23.02
C ARG A 218 -19.01 6.05 22.66
N LEU A 219 -18.50 6.41 21.48
CA LEU A 219 -18.91 7.60 20.77
C LEU A 219 -20.43 7.51 20.74
N ARG A 220 -21.05 8.24 21.67
CA ARG A 220 -22.48 8.45 21.67
C ARG A 220 -22.65 9.22 20.38
N ILE A 221 -23.04 8.52 19.32
CA ILE A 221 -23.60 9.13 18.14
C ILE A 221 -24.91 9.75 18.64
N GLY A 222 -24.80 10.84 19.41
CA GLY A 222 -25.84 11.83 19.44
C GLY A 222 -26.06 12.17 17.99
N ALA A 223 -27.32 12.11 17.56
CA ALA A 223 -27.74 12.47 16.23
C ALA A 223 -26.83 13.60 15.73
N SER A 224 -26.03 13.30 14.70
CA SER A 224 -25.12 14.28 14.10
C SER A 224 -25.93 15.56 13.92
N PRO A 225 -25.62 16.66 14.62
CA PRO A 225 -26.22 17.93 14.24
C PRO A 225 -25.72 18.17 12.83
N ASP A 226 -26.66 18.15 11.90
CA ASP A 226 -26.49 18.45 10.48
C ASP A 226 -25.32 17.72 9.82
N LYS A 227 -25.62 16.59 9.16
CA LYS A 227 -24.85 16.28 7.95
C LYS A 227 -24.90 17.56 7.11
N PRO A 228 -23.76 18.20 6.76
CA PRO A 228 -23.79 19.31 5.83
C PRO A 228 -24.54 18.79 4.62
N ASP A 229 -25.61 19.49 4.26
CA ASP A 229 -26.51 19.09 3.19
C ASP A 229 -25.65 18.96 1.94
N LEU A 230 -25.32 17.73 1.57
CA LEU A 230 -24.43 17.46 0.46
C LEU A 230 -24.99 18.07 -0.83
N ALA A 231 -26.31 18.23 -0.91
CA ALA A 231 -26.98 18.94 -1.98
C ALA A 231 -26.69 20.46 -1.95
N ALA A 232 -26.56 21.08 -0.77
CA ALA A 232 -26.14 22.48 -0.66
C ALA A 232 -24.68 22.65 -1.05
N MET A 233 -23.80 21.72 -0.67
CA MET A 233 -22.38 21.77 -1.08
C MET A 233 -22.18 21.51 -2.58
N GLU A 234 -22.94 20.58 -3.18
CA GLU A 234 -22.96 20.37 -4.63
C GLU A 234 -23.48 21.60 -5.37
N ALA A 235 -24.56 22.21 -4.88
CA ALA A 235 -25.12 23.43 -5.47
C ALA A 235 -24.15 24.63 -5.39
N GLU A 236 -23.42 24.78 -4.28
CA GLU A 236 -22.42 25.85 -4.11
C GLU A 236 -21.22 25.63 -5.04
N ALA A 237 -20.76 24.40 -5.21
CA ALA A 237 -19.68 24.05 -6.15
C ALA A 237 -20.09 24.23 -7.62
N GLU A 238 -21.32 23.89 -8.00
CA GLU A 238 -21.85 24.14 -9.34
C GLU A 238 -21.99 25.65 -9.63
N ALA A 239 -22.45 26.43 -8.64
CA ALA A 239 -22.56 27.89 -8.78
C ALA A 239 -21.19 28.57 -8.94
N GLU A 240 -20.16 28.09 -8.23
CA GLU A 240 -18.80 28.61 -8.35
C GLU A 240 -18.18 28.28 -9.72
N ALA A 241 -18.41 27.07 -10.23
CA ALA A 241 -17.97 26.66 -11.57
C ALA A 241 -18.66 27.45 -12.70
N GLU A 242 -19.96 27.74 -12.57
CA GLU A 242 -20.68 28.60 -13.52
C GLU A 242 -20.20 30.06 -13.46
N ALA A 243 -19.82 30.55 -12.28
CA ALA A 243 -19.25 31.89 -12.11
C ALA A 243 -17.87 32.01 -12.77
N GLU A 244 -16.99 31.02 -12.61
CA GLU A 244 -15.71 30.97 -13.32
C GLU A 244 -15.88 30.87 -14.85
N ALA A 245 -16.87 30.12 -15.33
CA ALA A 245 -17.14 30.00 -16.77
C ALA A 245 -17.72 31.30 -17.38
N ARG A 246 -18.44 32.11 -16.58
CA ARG A 246 -18.96 33.43 -16.99
C ARG A 246 -17.96 34.56 -16.85
N ALA A 247 -16.83 34.35 -16.17
CA ALA A 247 -15.78 35.36 -16.12
C ALA A 247 -15.30 35.64 -17.56
N PRO A 248 -15.51 36.87 -18.09
CA PRO A 248 -15.10 37.18 -19.44
C PRO A 248 -13.60 36.96 -19.54
N GLY A 249 -13.22 36.03 -20.41
CA GLY A 249 -11.84 35.61 -20.59
C GLY A 249 -10.95 36.84 -20.70
N VAL A 250 -9.98 36.94 -19.79
CA VAL A 250 -8.86 37.87 -19.93
C VAL A 250 -8.16 37.47 -21.21
N THR A 251 -8.55 38.12 -22.30
CA THR A 251 -7.95 38.01 -23.61
C THR A 251 -6.48 38.26 -23.43
N ARG A 252 -5.70 37.21 -23.61
CA ARG A 252 -4.24 37.24 -23.65
C ARG A 252 -3.84 37.95 -24.93
N GLU A 253 -4.07 39.25 -25.00
CA GLU A 253 -3.67 40.11 -26.09
C GLU A 253 -2.30 40.71 -25.76
N LYS A 254 -1.32 40.30 -26.58
CA LYS A 254 -0.06 41.00 -26.90
C LYS A 254 1.00 41.11 -25.79
N LEU A 255 2.05 40.29 -25.92
CA LEU A 255 3.40 40.71 -26.30
C LEU A 255 4.30 39.49 -26.54
#